data_AF-A0A370DHY8-F1
#
_entry.id   AF-A0A370DHY8-F1
#
_cell.length_a   1.000
_cell.length_b   1.000
_cell.length_c   1.000
_cell.angle_alpha   90.00
_cell.angle_beta   90.00
_cell.angle_gamma   90.00
#
_symmetry.space_group_name_H-M   'P 1'
#
loop_
_entity.id
_entity.type
_entity.pdbx_description
1 polymer ?
#
loop_
_entity_poly.entity_id
_entity_poly.type
_entity_poly.pdbx_seq_one_letter_code
_entity_poly.pdbx_strand_id
1 'polypeptide(L)'
;MKKLKYMVCALVLFSANANAALIDLTINGVVEGALNWGGLTAGDSISANLVLDTEGYTGTGSETFYFTGSNTLDITAGTFSFDESMDSALTSSITFQNGELADLNFGALFGINGAPEEFDSFGLGILAQRSVTTGNGGNAVTTDYVLSAHWEATTLSPVPVPAALWLFGSGLIGLAGLAKRRKA
;
A
#
# COMPACT_ATOMS: atom_id res chain seq x y z
N MET A 1 21.23 -53.99 -14.47
CA MET A 1 21.41 -53.01 -13.38
C MET A 1 21.99 -51.65 -13.82
N LYS A 2 21.71 -51.14 -15.04
CA LYS A 2 22.35 -49.90 -15.56
C LYS A 2 21.43 -48.66 -15.69
N LYS A 3 20.12 -48.77 -15.41
CA LYS A 3 19.16 -47.66 -15.65
C LYS A 3 18.86 -46.77 -14.44
N LEU A 4 19.44 -47.06 -13.26
CA LEU A 4 19.10 -46.35 -12.02
C LEU A 4 19.93 -45.07 -11.76
N LYS A 5 21.00 -44.82 -12.53
CA LYS A 5 21.89 -43.67 -12.30
C LYS A 5 21.39 -42.33 -12.84
N TYR A 6 20.36 -42.32 -13.69
CA TYR A 6 19.86 -41.08 -14.30
C TYR A 6 18.64 -40.46 -13.59
N MET A 7 18.10 -41.09 -12.55
CA MET A 7 16.86 -40.64 -11.92
C MET A 7 17.05 -39.69 -10.72
N VAL A 8 18.30 -39.49 -10.27
CA VAL A 8 18.59 -38.66 -9.07
C VAL A 8 18.87 -37.19 -9.41
N CYS A 9 19.23 -36.86 -10.65
CA CYS A 9 19.47 -35.47 -11.07
C CYS A 9 18.21 -34.71 -11.54
N ALA A 10 17.04 -35.36 -11.67
CA ALA A 10 15.84 -34.73 -12.25
C ALA A 10 14.98 -33.96 -11.24
N LEU A 11 15.34 -33.92 -9.96
CA LEU A 11 14.51 -33.34 -8.87
C LEU A 11 14.88 -31.89 -8.49
N VAL A 12 15.82 -31.25 -9.19
CA VAL A 12 16.37 -29.93 -8.80
C VAL A 12 15.72 -28.73 -9.53
N LEU A 13 14.76 -28.93 -10.44
CA LEU A 13 14.34 -27.86 -11.38
C LEU A 13 12.92 -27.31 -11.21
N PHE A 14 12.20 -27.62 -10.14
CA PHE A 14 10.90 -26.98 -9.88
C PHE A 14 11.00 -25.98 -8.73
N SER A 15 11.60 -24.83 -8.98
CA SER A 15 11.30 -23.61 -8.22
C SER A 15 9.89 -23.18 -8.61
N ALA A 16 8.88 -23.59 -7.84
CA ALA A 16 7.57 -22.95 -7.97
C ALA A 16 7.72 -21.54 -7.41
N ASN A 17 7.46 -20.53 -8.24
CA ASN A 17 7.32 -19.16 -7.77
C ASN A 17 6.14 -19.17 -6.80
N ALA A 18 6.41 -18.91 -5.51
CA ALA A 18 5.34 -18.60 -4.58
C ALA A 18 4.79 -17.24 -5.02
N ASN A 19 3.52 -17.17 -5.39
CA ASN A 19 2.89 -15.88 -5.68
C ASN A 19 3.07 -14.98 -4.45
N ALA A 20 3.45 -13.74 -4.69
CA ALA A 20 3.60 -12.75 -3.64
C ALA A 20 2.29 -12.60 -2.85
N ALA A 21 2.42 -12.49 -1.54
CA ALA A 21 1.29 -12.16 -0.70
C ALA A 21 0.96 -10.68 -0.88
N LEU A 22 -0.32 -10.39 -1.12
CA LEU A 22 -0.83 -9.03 -0.93
C LEU A 22 -0.73 -8.70 0.56
N ILE A 23 -0.29 -7.49 0.87
CA ILE A 23 -0.22 -6.98 2.23
C ILE A 23 -1.25 -5.86 2.37
N ASP A 24 -2.15 -6.02 3.34
CA ASP A 24 -3.00 -4.95 3.82
C ASP A 24 -2.23 -4.11 4.85
N LEU A 25 -2.09 -2.81 4.60
CA LEU A 25 -1.38 -1.88 5.46
C LEU A 25 -2.26 -0.66 5.75
N THR A 26 -2.27 -0.20 6.99
CA THR A 26 -2.86 1.09 7.36
C THR A 26 -1.76 2.02 7.84
N ILE A 27 -1.70 3.22 7.25
CA ILE A 27 -0.82 4.31 7.65
C ILE A 27 -1.69 5.37 8.29
N ASN A 28 -1.34 5.79 9.51
CA ASN A 28 -2.03 6.88 10.18
C ASN A 28 -1.29 8.18 9.94
N GLY A 29 -2.01 9.29 9.99
CA GLY A 29 -1.45 10.63 10.02
C GLY A 29 -2.12 11.48 11.08
N VAL A 30 -1.45 12.56 11.47
CA VAL A 30 -1.92 13.49 12.49
C VAL A 30 -2.16 14.86 11.86
N VAL A 31 -3.33 15.42 12.14
CA VAL A 31 -3.68 16.78 11.70
C VAL A 31 -2.97 17.80 12.58
N GLU A 32 -2.20 18.69 11.96
CA GLU A 32 -1.52 19.80 12.63
C GLU A 32 -2.41 21.04 12.67
N GLY A 33 -3.21 21.24 11.61
CA GLY A 33 -4.16 22.33 11.50
C GLY A 33 -5.20 22.07 10.42
N ALA A 34 -6.44 22.47 10.69
CA ALA A 34 -7.53 22.34 9.73
C ALA A 34 -8.48 23.54 9.87
N LEU A 35 -9.01 23.99 8.74
CA LEU A 35 -10.06 25.01 8.65
C LEU A 35 -11.11 24.54 7.65
N ASN A 36 -12.35 24.39 8.11
CA ASN A 36 -13.50 23.92 7.31
C ASN A 36 -13.25 22.59 6.57
N TRP A 37 -12.28 21.80 6.99
CA TRP A 37 -11.80 20.63 6.26
C TRP A 37 -12.41 19.34 6.78
N GLY A 38 -13.56 18.93 6.23
CA GLY A 38 -14.14 17.61 6.53
C GLY A 38 -14.45 17.38 8.01
N GLY A 39 -14.63 18.44 8.80
CA GLY A 39 -14.84 18.37 10.24
C GLY A 39 -13.58 18.12 11.09
N LEU A 40 -12.39 18.09 10.48
CA LEU A 40 -11.14 17.90 11.19
C LEU A 40 -10.72 19.14 11.99
N THR A 41 -9.98 18.88 13.05
CA THR A 41 -9.30 19.83 13.91
C THR A 41 -7.88 19.34 14.22
N ALA A 42 -7.02 20.22 14.74
CA ALA A 42 -5.66 19.83 15.13
C ALA A 42 -5.68 18.72 16.20
N GLY A 43 -4.89 17.67 15.96
CA GLY A 43 -4.82 16.47 16.80
C GLY A 43 -5.72 15.32 16.34
N ASP A 44 -6.62 15.54 15.38
CA ASP A 44 -7.40 14.46 14.78
C ASP A 44 -6.51 13.54 13.93
N SER A 45 -6.97 12.29 13.75
CA SER A 45 -6.30 11.30 12.93
C SER A 45 -6.87 11.27 11.51
N ILE A 46 -5.99 11.01 10.55
CA ILE A 46 -6.34 10.59 9.20
C ILE A 46 -5.68 9.24 8.90
N SER A 47 -6.14 8.54 7.86
CA SER A 47 -5.60 7.22 7.54
C SER A 47 -5.51 6.98 6.05
N ALA A 48 -4.49 6.27 5.60
CA ALA A 48 -4.41 5.62 4.30
C ALA A 48 -4.46 4.10 4.51
N ASN A 49 -5.40 3.43 3.86
CA ASN A 49 -5.46 1.97 3.79
C ASN A 49 -4.94 1.55 2.42
N LEU A 50 -4.03 0.59 2.41
CA LEU A 50 -3.28 0.20 1.22
C LEU A 50 -3.35 -1.31 1.06
N VAL A 51 -3.45 -1.75 -0.18
CA VAL A 51 -3.15 -3.13 -0.57
C VAL A 51 -1.91 -3.08 -1.43
N LEU A 52 -0.86 -3.80 -1.03
CA LEU A 52 0.42 -3.81 -1.73
C LEU A 52 0.76 -5.23 -2.20
N ASP A 53 0.98 -5.38 -3.50
CA ASP A 53 1.71 -6.49 -4.09
C ASP A 53 3.20 -6.31 -3.80
N THR A 54 3.69 -7.13 -2.89
CA THR A 54 5.06 -7.06 -2.39
C THR A 54 6.02 -7.98 -3.15
N GLU A 55 5.69 -8.38 -4.38
CA GLU A 55 6.63 -9.13 -5.21
C GLU A 55 7.94 -8.35 -5.38
N GLY A 56 9.04 -8.96 -4.94
CA GLY A 56 10.36 -8.34 -5.02
C GLY A 56 10.68 -7.34 -3.91
N TYR A 57 9.77 -7.10 -2.96
CA TYR A 57 10.06 -6.29 -1.78
C TYR A 57 11.10 -6.96 -0.89
N THR A 58 12.22 -6.26 -0.68
CA THR A 58 13.36 -6.75 0.11
C THR A 58 13.42 -6.12 1.49
N GLY A 59 12.75 -4.98 1.70
CA GLY A 59 12.84 -4.18 2.92
C GLY A 59 14.18 -3.45 3.04
N THR A 60 14.96 -3.34 1.96
CA THR A 60 16.28 -2.73 1.95
C THR A 60 16.44 -1.76 0.80
N GLY A 61 17.11 -0.63 1.02
CA GLY A 61 17.22 0.42 0.02
C GLY A 61 15.92 1.23 -0.14
N SER A 62 15.73 1.85 -1.30
CA SER A 62 14.53 2.63 -1.62
C SER A 62 13.63 1.79 -2.53
N GLU A 63 12.41 1.51 -2.09
CA GLU A 63 11.46 0.65 -2.79
C GLU A 63 10.13 1.38 -2.92
N THR A 64 9.66 1.56 -4.17
CA THR A 64 8.45 2.32 -4.49
C THR A 64 7.38 1.42 -5.10
N PHE A 65 6.16 1.51 -4.58
CA PHE A 65 4.97 0.86 -5.11
C PHE A 65 4.07 1.91 -5.74
N TYR A 66 3.71 1.71 -7.00
CA TYR A 66 2.71 2.53 -7.69
C TYR A 66 1.33 1.92 -7.48
N PHE A 67 0.32 2.75 -7.18
CA PHE A 67 -1.06 2.30 -7.00
C PHE A 67 -1.74 2.05 -8.34
N THR A 68 -1.39 0.91 -8.93
CA THR A 68 -1.93 0.43 -10.20
C THR A 68 -2.10 -1.09 -10.12
N GLY A 69 -3.01 -1.65 -10.92
CA GLY A 69 -3.22 -3.09 -10.99
C GLY A 69 -3.74 -3.66 -9.66
N SER A 70 -2.91 -4.46 -8.99
CA SER A 70 -3.24 -5.09 -7.70
C SER A 70 -2.99 -4.16 -6.49
N ASN A 71 -2.27 -3.06 -6.68
CA ASN A 71 -1.99 -2.10 -5.61
C ASN A 71 -3.11 -1.07 -5.52
N THR A 72 -3.69 -0.90 -4.34
CA THR A 72 -4.78 0.06 -4.10
C THR A 72 -4.46 0.98 -2.94
N LEU A 73 -5.09 2.16 -2.92
CA LEU A 73 -4.95 3.18 -1.91
C LEU A 73 -6.31 3.81 -1.62
N ASP A 74 -6.72 3.77 -0.36
CA ASP A 74 -7.91 4.47 0.15
C ASP A 74 -7.51 5.42 1.29
N ILE A 75 -7.56 6.73 1.05
CA ILE A 75 -7.29 7.76 2.06
C ILE A 75 -8.61 8.24 2.66
N THR A 76 -8.66 8.32 3.99
CA THR A 76 -9.76 8.94 4.74
C THR A 76 -9.24 10.12 5.55
N ALA A 77 -9.83 11.29 5.33
CA ALA A 77 -9.52 12.52 6.04
C ALA A 77 -10.82 13.25 6.46
N GLY A 78 -11.21 13.07 7.72
CA GLY A 78 -12.47 13.60 8.24
C GLY A 78 -13.66 12.92 7.55
N THR A 79 -14.58 13.70 7.00
CA THR A 79 -15.72 13.19 6.22
C THR A 79 -15.38 12.87 4.76
N PHE A 80 -14.15 13.12 4.31
CA PHE A 80 -13.75 12.89 2.93
C PHE A 80 -12.99 11.56 2.77
N SER A 81 -13.22 10.92 1.63
CA SER A 81 -12.52 9.70 1.21
C SER A 81 -11.99 9.89 -0.21
N PHE A 82 -10.79 9.39 -0.44
CA PHE A 82 -10.11 9.43 -1.73
C PHE A 82 -9.59 8.04 -2.06
N ASP A 83 -9.69 7.62 -3.32
CA ASP A 83 -9.07 6.39 -3.80
C ASP A 83 -7.97 6.70 -4.85
N GLU A 84 -7.16 5.71 -5.24
CA GLU A 84 -6.08 5.94 -6.19
C GLU A 84 -6.53 6.49 -7.55
N SER A 85 -7.78 6.26 -7.95
CA SER A 85 -8.33 6.73 -9.22
C SER A 85 -8.58 8.25 -9.22
N MET A 86 -8.70 8.84 -8.03
CA MET A 86 -8.88 10.28 -7.83
C MET A 86 -7.57 11.07 -7.94
N ASP A 87 -6.42 10.41 -8.06
CA ASP A 87 -5.14 11.09 -8.28
C ASP A 87 -5.15 11.81 -9.64
N SER A 88 -4.96 13.12 -9.61
CA SER A 88 -5.02 13.97 -10.80
C SER A 88 -3.82 13.79 -11.72
N ALA A 89 -2.68 13.35 -11.16
CA ALA A 89 -1.45 13.11 -11.90
C ALA A 89 -1.32 11.67 -12.42
N LEU A 90 -2.13 10.72 -11.92
CA LEU A 90 -2.03 9.27 -12.19
C LEU A 90 -0.63 8.71 -11.90
N THR A 91 0.00 9.22 -10.84
CA THR A 91 1.36 8.87 -10.38
C THR A 91 1.40 8.56 -8.88
N SER A 92 0.24 8.27 -8.30
CA SER A 92 0.14 7.94 -6.89
C SER A 92 1.02 6.73 -6.55
N SER A 93 1.80 6.89 -5.48
CA SER A 93 2.77 5.89 -5.07
C SER A 93 3.12 6.00 -3.59
N ILE A 94 3.72 4.94 -3.06
CA ILE A 94 4.30 4.90 -1.73
C ILE A 94 5.73 4.41 -1.83
N THR A 95 6.64 5.05 -1.10
CA THR A 95 8.05 4.65 -1.04
C THR A 95 8.44 4.31 0.39
N PHE A 96 9.12 3.17 0.54
CA PHE A 96 9.78 2.77 1.76
C PHE A 96 11.30 2.89 1.59
N GLN A 97 11.97 3.38 2.62
CA GLN A 97 13.42 3.40 2.72
C GLN A 97 13.88 2.50 3.86
N ASN A 98 14.57 1.40 3.54
CA ASN A 98 14.96 0.36 4.48
C ASN A 98 13.76 -0.14 5.33
N GLY A 99 12.60 -0.23 4.68
CA GLY A 99 11.34 -0.63 5.27
C GLY A 99 10.62 0.40 6.10
N GLU A 100 11.15 1.61 6.30
CA GLU A 100 10.43 2.73 6.91
C GLU A 100 9.71 3.57 5.85
N LEU A 101 8.52 4.06 6.15
CA LEU A 101 7.78 4.96 5.25
C LEU A 101 8.60 6.22 5.00
N ALA A 102 8.87 6.52 3.74
CA ALA A 102 9.63 7.69 3.31
C ALA A 102 8.78 8.69 2.53
N ASP A 103 7.79 8.20 1.78
CA ASP A 103 6.94 9.01 0.92
C ASP A 103 5.58 8.33 0.70
N LEU A 104 4.51 9.11 0.77
CA LEU A 104 3.21 8.77 0.21
C LEU A 104 2.81 9.91 -0.74
N ASN A 105 2.99 9.68 -2.04
CA ASN A 105 2.67 10.64 -3.09
C ASN A 105 1.23 10.42 -3.58
N PHE A 106 0.37 11.41 -3.41
CA PHE A 106 -1.01 11.39 -3.89
C PHE A 106 -1.56 12.81 -4.01
N GLY A 107 -2.13 13.18 -5.16
CA GLY A 107 -2.63 14.53 -5.41
C GLY A 107 -4.03 14.55 -6.05
N ALA A 108 -5.06 14.74 -5.25
CA ALA A 108 -6.43 14.95 -5.71
C ALA A 108 -6.75 16.44 -5.91
N LEU A 109 -7.44 16.75 -7.01
CA LEU A 109 -7.94 18.10 -7.30
C LEU A 109 -9.47 18.10 -7.25
N PHE A 110 -10.07 19.04 -6.52
CA PHE A 110 -11.52 19.10 -6.34
C PHE A 110 -12.29 19.02 -7.66
N GLY A 111 -13.24 18.08 -7.74
CA GLY A 111 -14.11 17.87 -8.89
C GLY A 111 -13.46 17.14 -10.08
N ILE A 112 -12.15 16.86 -10.03
CA ILE A 112 -11.44 16.02 -11.00
C ILE A 112 -11.51 14.56 -10.55
N ASN A 113 -11.79 13.64 -11.48
CA ASN A 113 -11.90 12.20 -11.22
C ASN A 113 -12.83 11.81 -10.04
N GLY A 114 -13.80 12.67 -9.71
CA GLY A 114 -14.71 12.43 -8.59
C GLY A 114 -14.17 12.82 -7.22
N ALA A 115 -12.98 13.44 -7.14
CA ALA A 115 -12.41 13.90 -5.89
C ALA A 115 -13.35 14.88 -5.16
N PRO A 116 -13.74 14.59 -3.89
CA PRO A 116 -14.69 15.40 -3.15
C PRO A 116 -14.10 16.72 -2.66
N GLU A 117 -12.77 16.83 -2.60
CA GLU A 117 -12.02 17.96 -2.09
C GLU A 117 -10.61 17.98 -2.73
N GLU A 118 -9.86 19.07 -2.60
CA GLU A 118 -8.42 19.04 -2.92
C GLU A 118 -7.69 18.17 -1.89
N PHE A 119 -6.60 17.51 -2.21
CA PHE A 119 -5.76 16.81 -1.22
C PHE A 119 -4.40 16.55 -1.84
N ASP A 120 -3.33 17.06 -1.24
CA ASP A 120 -1.97 16.85 -1.75
C ASP A 120 -1.09 16.27 -0.65
N SER A 121 -0.45 15.15 -0.95
CA SER A 121 0.47 14.44 -0.08
C SER A 121 1.75 14.18 -0.85
N PHE A 122 2.88 14.60 -0.26
CA PHE A 122 4.22 14.40 -0.80
C PHE A 122 5.23 14.27 0.34
N GLY A 123 6.10 13.27 0.24
CA GLY A 123 6.91 12.81 1.36
C GLY A 123 5.99 12.31 2.49
N LEU A 124 6.25 12.80 3.70
CA LEU A 124 5.38 12.57 4.85
C LEU A 124 4.41 13.73 5.10
N GLY A 125 4.48 14.80 4.31
CA GLY A 125 3.66 16.00 4.52
C GLY A 125 2.36 15.93 3.74
N ILE A 126 1.33 16.56 4.30
CA ILE A 126 0.00 16.66 3.69
C ILE A 126 -0.41 18.12 3.76
N LEU A 127 -0.78 18.66 2.61
CA LEU A 127 -1.25 20.03 2.47
C LEU A 127 -2.45 20.03 1.53
N ALA A 128 -3.49 20.78 1.89
CA ALA A 128 -4.61 20.97 0.98
C ALA A 128 -5.21 22.36 1.22
N GLN A 129 -5.47 23.11 0.15
CA GLN A 129 -5.92 24.49 0.29
C GLN A 129 -6.80 24.96 -0.88
N ARG A 130 -8.10 25.10 -0.60
CA ARG A 130 -9.08 25.63 -1.56
C ARG A 130 -9.81 26.84 -0.99
N SER A 131 -9.98 27.89 -1.80
CA SER A 131 -10.82 29.04 -1.45
C SER A 131 -12.05 29.11 -2.35
N VAL A 132 -13.24 29.09 -1.75
CA VAL A 132 -14.52 29.18 -2.47
C VAL A 132 -15.14 30.54 -2.22
N THR A 133 -15.26 31.36 -3.26
CA THR A 133 -15.98 32.63 -3.15
C THR A 133 -17.39 32.48 -3.70
N THR A 134 -18.39 32.68 -2.84
CA THR A 134 -19.80 32.71 -3.22
C THR A 134 -20.32 34.14 -3.14
N GLY A 135 -21.23 34.51 -4.04
CA GLY A 135 -21.88 35.82 -3.96
C GLY A 135 -22.91 36.01 -5.06
N ASN A 136 -24.02 36.65 -4.71
CA ASN A 136 -24.98 37.17 -5.67
C ASN A 136 -25.29 38.62 -5.28
N GLY A 137 -25.22 39.56 -6.23
CA GLY A 137 -25.57 40.96 -5.99
C GLY A 137 -24.56 41.80 -5.19
N GLY A 138 -23.26 41.49 -5.24
CA GLY A 138 -22.19 42.37 -4.74
C GLY A 138 -21.64 42.08 -3.33
N ASN A 139 -22.20 41.11 -2.61
CA ASN A 139 -21.62 40.58 -1.37
C ASN A 139 -20.91 39.26 -1.67
N ALA A 140 -19.59 39.33 -1.88
CA ALA A 140 -18.75 38.15 -2.00
C ALA A 140 -18.36 37.64 -0.60
N VAL A 141 -18.58 36.36 -0.34
CA VAL A 141 -18.14 35.64 0.86
C VAL A 141 -17.14 34.58 0.41
N THR A 142 -15.91 34.68 0.88
CA THR A 142 -14.87 33.68 0.66
C THR A 142 -14.79 32.75 1.85
N THR A 143 -14.90 31.45 1.58
CA THR A 143 -14.69 30.37 2.55
C THR A 143 -13.43 29.63 2.18
N ASP A 144 -12.47 29.60 3.11
CA ASP A 144 -11.22 28.86 2.94
C ASP A 144 -11.35 27.47 3.57
N TYR A 145 -10.80 26.49 2.85
CA TYR A 145 -10.66 25.09 3.23
C TYR A 145 -9.17 24.82 3.29
N VAL A 146 -8.65 24.50 4.47
CA VAL A 146 -7.21 24.29 4.68
C VAL A 146 -6.99 23.03 5.50
N LEU A 147 -6.02 22.21 5.10
CA LEU A 147 -5.47 21.08 5.86
C LEU A 147 -3.95 21.16 5.86
N SER A 148 -3.37 20.97 7.04
CA SER A 148 -1.95 20.65 7.27
C SER A 148 -1.88 19.42 8.16
N ALA A 149 -1.20 18.39 7.71
CA ALA A 149 -1.04 17.13 8.43
C ALA A 149 0.28 16.46 8.04
N HIS A 150 0.64 15.39 8.74
CA HIS A 150 1.74 14.52 8.33
C HIS A 150 1.38 13.05 8.56
N TRP A 151 1.95 12.17 7.75
CA TRP A 151 1.91 10.73 7.95
C TRP A 151 2.87 10.33 9.07
N GLU A 152 2.42 9.44 9.96
CA GLU A 152 3.27 8.84 10.96
C GLU A 152 4.18 7.79 10.31
N ALA A 153 5.40 7.68 10.82
CA ALA A 153 6.33 6.65 10.38
C ALA A 153 5.72 5.25 10.62
N THR A 154 5.58 4.48 9.55
CA THR A 154 5.24 3.06 9.62
C THR A 154 6.39 2.24 9.07
N THR A 155 6.52 1.00 9.54
CA THR A 155 7.53 0.08 9.02
C THR A 155 6.88 -1.12 8.36
N LEU A 156 7.26 -1.37 7.10
CA LEU A 156 6.89 -2.58 6.37
C LEU A 156 8.04 -3.58 6.46
N SER A 157 7.89 -4.62 7.28
CA SER A 157 8.87 -5.71 7.33
C SER A 157 8.49 -6.80 6.32
N PRO A 158 9.43 -7.29 5.49
CA PRO A 158 9.18 -8.48 4.67
C PRO A 158 8.74 -9.63 5.56
N VAL A 159 7.57 -10.21 5.28
CA VAL A 159 7.10 -11.39 6.01
C VAL A 159 7.73 -12.62 5.36
N PRO A 160 8.64 -13.35 6.03
CA PRO A 160 9.20 -14.56 5.46
C PRO A 160 8.07 -15.57 5.27
N VAL A 161 7.81 -15.99 4.03
CA VAL A 161 6.93 -17.14 3.79
C VAL A 161 7.55 -18.31 4.56
N PRO A 162 6.85 -18.89 5.54
CA PRO A 162 7.47 -19.85 6.44
C PRO A 162 8.11 -20.96 5.64
N ALA A 163 9.43 -21.15 5.78
CA ALA A 163 10.12 -22.34 5.25
C ALA A 163 9.41 -23.63 5.68
N ALA A 164 8.66 -23.56 6.80
CA ALA A 164 7.74 -24.59 7.27
C ALA A 164 6.72 -25.05 6.20
N LEU A 165 6.17 -24.19 5.33
CA LEU A 165 5.26 -24.65 4.27
C LEU A 165 5.97 -25.52 3.23
N TRP A 166 7.20 -25.14 2.86
CA TRP A 166 8.05 -25.91 1.96
C TRP A 166 8.54 -27.21 2.59
N LEU A 167 8.96 -27.17 3.85
CA LEU A 167 9.37 -28.34 4.62
C LEU A 167 8.18 -29.28 4.88
N PHE A 168 6.99 -28.73 5.11
CA PHE A 168 5.76 -29.50 5.29
C PHE A 168 5.36 -30.17 3.98
N GLY A 169 5.35 -29.43 2.86
CA GLY A 169 5.05 -29.99 1.54
C GLY A 169 6.03 -31.10 1.13
N SER A 170 7.33 -30.85 1.29
CA SER A 170 8.37 -31.86 1.00
C SER A 170 8.33 -33.05 1.95
N GLY A 171 8.04 -32.82 3.24
CA GLY A 171 7.83 -33.86 4.24
C GLY A 171 6.65 -34.76 3.89
N LEU A 172 5.53 -34.19 3.46
CA LEU A 172 4.32 -34.93 3.07
C LEU A 172 4.57 -35.81 1.84
N ILE A 173 5.27 -35.28 0.83
CA ILE A 173 5.67 -36.04 -0.37
C ILE A 173 6.62 -37.18 0.01
N GLY A 174 7.58 -36.93 0.90
CA GLY A 174 8.49 -37.94 1.43
C GLY A 174 7.75 -39.08 2.15
N LEU A 175 6.78 -38.74 2.99
CA LEU A 175 5.93 -39.69 3.71
C LEU A 175 5.07 -40.54 2.75
N ALA A 176 4.46 -39.92 1.74
CA ALA A 176 3.68 -40.62 0.71
C ALA A 176 4.55 -41.63 -0.08
N GLY A 177 5.77 -41.23 -0.44
CA GLY A 177 6.74 -42.12 -1.08
C GLY A 177 7.12 -43.32 -0.20
N LEU A 178 7.32 -43.09 1.10
CA LEU A 178 7.63 -44.15 2.07
C LEU A 178 6.48 -45.14 2.24
N ALA A 179 5.23 -44.65 2.29
CA ALA A 179 4.03 -45.47 2.42
C ALA A 179 3.84 -46.39 1.20
N LYS A 180 4.14 -45.93 -0.01
CA LYS A 180 4.05 -46.73 -1.23
C LYS A 180 5.04 -47.91 -1.25
N ARG A 181 6.26 -47.72 -0.72
CA ARG A 181 7.28 -48.79 -0.65
C ARG A 181 6.91 -49.91 0.32
N ARG A 182 6.02 -49.68 1.29
CA ARG A 182 5.59 -50.72 2.25
C ARG A 182 4.48 -51.63 1.72
N LYS A 183 3.86 -51.29 0.60
CA LYS A 183 2.78 -52.08 -0.04
C LYS A 183 3.26 -52.96 -1.21
N ALA A 184 4.49 -52.76 -1.67
CA ALA A 184 5.14 -53.56 -2.72
C ALA A 184 6.20 -54.45 -2.08
#